data_AF-A0A6P7GBP2-F1
#
_entry.id   AF-A0A6P7GBP2-F1
#
_cell.length_a   1.000
_cell.length_b   1.000
_cell.length_c   1.000
_cell.angle_alpha   90.00
_cell.angle_beta   90.00
_cell.angle_gamma   90.00
#
_symmetry.space_group_name_H-M   'P 1'
#
loop_
_entity.id
_entity.type
_entity.pdbx_description
1 polymer ?
#
loop_
_entity_poly.entity_id
_entity_poly.type
_entity_poly.pdbx_seq_one_letter_code
_entity_poly.pdbx_strand_id
1 'polypeptide(L)'
;HSLLEVRDIIVSPPATERYVKLKSELIKRLSASQQQKIKRLLEHEELADRRPSQFLRHLQSLAGTTVPDNIVRSLWLGRLPSFTQAILATQAKASLDAVAELADTISEAIAPRAQISEASNTLESTIDKLTADLVDMKIQLASLSQAQAQTNTYHRNRTNSRRRPYPRDSSYSREHNSDILCWYHYRFGNQAQKCSPPCKHQGNIAGSR
;
A
#
# COMPACT_ATOMS: atom_id res chain seq x y z
N HIS A 1 -35.35 31.92 6.75
CA HIS A 1 -34.22 31.79 7.70
C HIS A 1 -34.21 32.87 8.80
N SER A 2 -34.63 34.11 8.51
CA SER A 2 -34.62 35.25 9.45
C SER A 2 -35.55 35.14 10.67
N LEU A 3 -36.67 34.41 10.59
CA LEU A 3 -37.64 34.31 11.69
C LEU A 3 -37.20 33.38 12.84
N LEU A 4 -36.32 32.40 12.57
CA LEU A 4 -35.84 31.47 13.60
C LEU A 4 -34.80 32.12 14.53
N GLU A 5 -33.99 33.06 14.02
CA GLU A 5 -32.90 33.71 14.77
C GLU A 5 -33.40 34.71 15.84
N VAL A 6 -34.70 35.04 15.86
CA VAL A 6 -35.27 36.11 16.71
C VAL A 6 -36.42 35.59 17.59
N ARG A 7 -36.70 34.28 17.56
CA ARG A 7 -37.84 33.66 18.27
C ARG A 7 -37.80 33.90 19.79
N ASP A 8 -36.61 33.89 20.38
CA ASP A 8 -36.37 34.13 21.80
C ASP A 8 -36.71 35.56 22.26
N ILE A 9 -36.43 36.56 21.42
CA ILE A 9 -36.74 37.98 21.70
C ILE A 9 -38.27 38.22 21.66
N ILE A 10 -38.98 37.43 20.85
CA ILE A 10 -40.44 37.45 20.76
C ILE A 10 -41.08 36.71 21.96
N VAL A 11 -40.45 35.62 22.43
CA VAL A 11 -40.93 34.79 23.54
C VAL A 11 -40.67 35.46 24.91
N SER A 12 -39.63 36.27 25.05
CA SER A 12 -39.32 37.01 26.29
C SER A 12 -39.07 38.50 26.02
N PRO A 13 -40.13 39.32 25.86
CA PRO A 13 -39.99 40.73 25.52
C PRO A 13 -39.44 41.58 26.69
N PRO A 14 -38.50 42.51 26.44
CA PRO A 14 -37.99 43.43 27.47
C PRO A 14 -39.06 44.39 28.02
N ALA A 15 -38.96 44.77 29.30
CA ALA A 15 -39.94 45.66 29.95
C ALA A 15 -39.99 47.09 29.37
N THR A 16 -38.86 47.62 28.89
CA THR A 16 -38.71 48.98 28.34
C THR A 16 -37.90 48.97 27.03
N GLU A 17 -38.21 49.92 26.13
CA GLU A 17 -37.55 50.09 24.81
C GLU A 17 -37.58 48.84 23.90
N ARG A 18 -38.67 48.06 23.95
CA ARG A 18 -38.87 46.81 23.20
C ARG A 18 -38.45 46.87 21.75
N TYR A 19 -38.91 47.90 21.02
CA TYR A 19 -38.63 48.04 19.60
C TYR A 19 -37.16 48.34 19.31
N VAL A 20 -36.52 49.20 20.11
CA VAL A 20 -35.12 49.58 19.92
C VAL A 20 -34.20 48.39 20.19
N LYS A 21 -34.43 47.67 21.30
CA LYS A 21 -33.68 46.45 21.64
C LYS A 21 -33.90 45.32 20.63
N LEU A 22 -35.15 45.13 20.18
CA LEU A 22 -35.46 44.13 19.16
C LEU A 22 -34.74 44.49 17.84
N LYS A 23 -34.80 45.74 17.40
CA LYS A 23 -34.11 46.19 16.19
C LYS A 23 -32.59 46.03 16.31
N SER A 24 -31.98 46.42 17.42
CA SER A 24 -30.53 46.29 17.61
C SER A 24 -30.07 44.83 17.64
N GLU A 25 -30.80 43.96 18.35
CA GLU A 25 -30.48 42.53 18.40
C GLU A 25 -30.69 41.85 17.04
N LEU A 26 -31.73 42.23 16.30
CA LEU A 26 -31.99 41.70 14.97
C LEU A 26 -30.90 42.09 13.98
N ILE A 27 -30.46 43.35 14.01
CA ILE A 27 -29.31 43.83 13.21
C ILE A 27 -28.03 43.08 13.61
N LYS A 28 -27.78 42.90 14.91
CA LYS A 28 -26.57 42.21 15.41
C LYS A 28 -26.53 40.74 15.01
N ARG A 29 -27.63 40.01 15.15
CA ARG A 29 -27.71 38.58 14.81
C ARG A 29 -27.65 38.35 13.31
N LEU A 30 -28.39 39.14 12.54
CA LEU A 30 -28.38 39.04 11.08
C LEU A 30 -27.00 39.40 10.51
N SER A 31 -26.32 40.40 11.07
CA SER A 31 -24.96 40.76 10.65
C SER A 31 -23.93 39.68 10.99
N ALA A 32 -24.02 39.06 12.17
CA ALA A 32 -23.17 37.91 12.52
C ALA A 32 -23.41 36.70 11.59
N SER A 33 -24.67 36.39 11.28
CA SER A 33 -25.07 35.35 10.32
C SER A 33 -24.54 35.64 8.91
N GLN A 34 -24.60 36.90 8.47
CA GLN A 34 -24.05 37.34 7.19
C GLN A 34 -22.51 37.21 7.15
N GLN A 35 -21.80 37.62 8.21
CA GLN A 35 -20.35 37.48 8.31
C GLN A 35 -19.93 36.00 8.24
N GLN A 36 -20.68 35.10 8.89
CA GLN A 36 -20.43 33.66 8.80
C GLN A 36 -20.59 33.13 7.37
N LYS A 37 -21.62 33.59 6.63
CA LYS A 37 -21.80 33.22 5.22
C LYS A 37 -20.64 33.69 4.34
N ILE A 38 -20.18 34.93 4.53
CA ILE A 38 -19.03 35.48 3.78
C ILE A 38 -17.76 34.70 4.11
N LYS A 39 -17.50 34.40 5.39
CA LYS A 39 -16.34 33.57 5.79
C LYS A 39 -16.38 32.19 5.15
N ARG A 40 -17.54 31.51 5.15
CA ARG A 40 -17.71 30.22 4.48
C ARG A 40 -17.41 30.29 2.98
N LEU A 41 -17.95 31.32 2.32
CA LEU A 41 -17.74 31.57 0.90
C LEU A 41 -16.25 31.78 0.54
N LEU A 42 -15.45 32.37 1.43
CA LEU A 42 -14.02 32.60 1.20
C LEU A 42 -13.13 31.41 1.58
N GLU A 43 -13.41 30.76 2.71
CA GLU A 43 -12.49 29.79 3.33
C GLU A 43 -12.82 28.32 3.00
N HIS A 44 -14.10 27.96 2.82
CA HIS A 44 -14.53 26.56 2.93
C HIS A 44 -15.13 25.96 1.65
N GLU A 45 -15.32 26.75 0.58
CA GLU A 45 -16.07 26.27 -0.59
C GLU A 45 -15.13 25.74 -1.69
N GLU A 46 -15.23 24.44 -1.96
CA GLU A 46 -14.53 23.74 -3.04
C GLU A 46 -15.51 23.25 -4.10
N LEU A 47 -15.09 23.25 -5.36
CA LEU A 47 -15.89 22.76 -6.49
C LEU A 47 -16.17 21.24 -6.36
N ALA A 48 -15.21 20.49 -5.83
CA ALA A 48 -15.23 19.02 -5.69
C ALA A 48 -15.83 18.34 -6.94
N ASP A 49 -16.85 17.48 -6.77
CA ASP A 49 -17.54 16.76 -7.85
C ASP A 49 -18.80 17.49 -8.37
N ARG A 50 -19.01 18.75 -7.97
CA ARG A 50 -20.21 19.50 -8.38
C ARG A 50 -20.03 20.06 -9.78
N ARG A 51 -21.14 20.09 -10.54
CA ARG A 51 -21.18 20.83 -11.80
C ARG A 51 -20.89 22.32 -11.55
N PRO A 52 -20.07 22.98 -12.40
CA PRO A 52 -19.81 24.41 -12.30
C PRO A 52 -21.06 25.28 -12.12
N SER A 53 -22.17 24.98 -12.80
CA SER A 53 -23.44 25.70 -12.65
C SER A 53 -24.07 25.54 -11.26
N GLN A 54 -24.03 24.33 -10.71
CA GLN A 54 -24.55 24.05 -9.37
C GLN A 54 -23.71 24.76 -8.31
N PHE A 55 -22.39 24.78 -8.49
CA PHE A 55 -21.48 25.49 -7.61
C PHE A 55 -21.71 27.01 -7.65
N LEU A 56 -21.96 27.59 -8.83
CA LEU A 56 -22.31 29.01 -8.95
C LEU A 56 -23.57 29.36 -8.16
N ARG A 57 -24.64 28.57 -8.33
CA ARG A 57 -25.91 28.79 -7.60
C ARG A 57 -25.71 28.68 -6.09
N HIS A 58 -24.85 27.76 -5.65
CA HIS A 58 -24.50 27.64 -4.25
C HIS A 58 -23.78 28.90 -3.73
N LEU A 59 -22.77 29.40 -4.46
CA LEU A 59 -22.08 30.63 -4.10
C LEU A 59 -23.04 31.83 -4.07
N GLN A 60 -23.95 31.96 -5.03
CA GLN A 60 -24.98 33.00 -5.03
C GLN A 60 -25.91 32.90 -3.81
N SER A 61 -26.28 31.68 -3.40
CA SER A 61 -27.12 31.46 -2.21
C SER A 61 -26.43 31.88 -0.90
N LEU A 62 -25.11 31.71 -0.82
CA LEU A 62 -24.30 32.13 0.32
C LEU A 62 -24.04 33.64 0.31
N ALA A 63 -23.72 34.19 -0.86
CA ALA A 63 -23.53 35.62 -1.11
C ALA A 63 -24.78 36.46 -0.78
N GLY A 64 -25.96 35.93 -1.13
CA GLY A 64 -27.23 36.66 -1.02
C GLY A 64 -27.16 38.01 -1.75
N THR A 65 -27.83 39.03 -1.21
CA THR A 65 -27.79 40.41 -1.75
C THR A 65 -26.59 41.21 -1.28
N THR A 66 -25.65 40.59 -0.57
CA THR A 66 -24.63 41.29 0.20
C THR A 66 -23.28 41.34 -0.49
N VAL A 67 -23.00 40.35 -1.34
CA VAL A 67 -21.79 40.29 -2.14
C VAL A 67 -22.19 40.54 -3.61
N PRO A 68 -21.53 41.48 -4.31
CA PRO A 68 -21.85 41.76 -5.70
C PRO A 68 -21.43 40.63 -6.62
N ASP A 69 -22.19 40.46 -7.71
CA ASP A 69 -22.04 39.36 -8.67
C ASP A 69 -20.66 39.27 -9.31
N ASN A 70 -19.95 40.39 -9.47
CA ASN A 70 -18.59 40.39 -10.00
C ASN A 70 -17.59 39.68 -9.07
N ILE A 71 -17.77 39.81 -7.74
CA ILE A 71 -16.94 39.11 -6.76
C ILE A 71 -17.28 37.62 -6.79
N VAL A 72 -18.57 37.28 -6.82
CA VAL A 72 -19.03 35.88 -6.96
C VAL A 72 -18.45 35.24 -8.23
N ARG A 73 -18.46 35.98 -9.35
CA ARG A 73 -17.84 35.55 -10.61
C ARG A 73 -16.36 35.25 -10.47
N SER A 74 -15.61 36.18 -9.87
CA SER A 74 -14.15 36.04 -9.72
C SER A 74 -13.79 34.85 -8.84
N LEU A 75 -14.54 34.65 -7.74
CA LEU A 75 -14.35 33.53 -6.84
C LEU A 75 -14.70 32.21 -7.53
N TRP A 76 -15.86 32.16 -8.19
CA TRP A 76 -16.30 30.99 -8.93
C TRP A 76 -15.28 30.58 -9.98
N LEU A 77 -14.81 31.51 -10.82
CA LEU A 77 -13.77 31.26 -11.82
C LEU A 77 -12.47 30.76 -11.16
N GLY A 78 -12.00 31.43 -10.10
CA GLY A 78 -10.75 31.06 -9.42
C GLY A 78 -10.74 29.66 -8.81
N ARG A 79 -11.92 29.04 -8.60
CA ARG A 79 -12.07 27.68 -8.06
C ARG A 79 -12.27 26.60 -9.14
N LEU A 80 -12.40 26.99 -10.41
CA LEU A 80 -12.51 26.04 -11.53
C LEU A 80 -11.12 25.48 -11.94
N PRO A 81 -11.05 24.32 -12.61
CA PRO A 81 -9.82 23.84 -13.23
C PRO A 81 -9.22 24.86 -14.22
N SER A 82 -7.89 24.93 -14.29
CA SER A 82 -7.14 25.92 -15.08
C SER A 82 -7.55 25.97 -16.57
N PHE A 83 -7.82 24.81 -17.17
CA PHE A 83 -8.26 24.74 -18.56
C PHE A 83 -9.64 25.37 -18.76
N THR A 84 -10.60 25.07 -17.88
CA THR A 84 -11.94 25.68 -17.90
C THR A 84 -11.83 27.19 -17.70
N GLN A 85 -10.99 27.66 -16.77
CA GLN A 85 -10.74 29.10 -16.58
C GLN A 85 -10.25 29.78 -17.86
N ALA A 86 -9.30 29.18 -18.57
CA ALA A 86 -8.73 29.75 -19.79
C ALA A 86 -9.79 29.95 -20.89
N ILE A 87 -10.70 28.98 -21.06
CA ILE A 87 -11.79 29.08 -22.04
C ILE A 87 -12.77 30.18 -21.61
N LEU A 88 -13.20 30.19 -20.35
CA LEU A 88 -14.17 31.15 -19.85
C LEU A 88 -13.62 32.58 -19.75
N ALA A 89 -12.30 32.76 -19.69
CA ALA A 89 -11.67 34.08 -19.70
C ALA A 89 -12.00 34.88 -20.97
N THR A 90 -12.26 34.19 -22.09
CA THR A 90 -12.69 34.83 -23.35
C THR A 90 -14.12 35.38 -23.28
N GLN A 91 -14.92 34.92 -22.32
CA GLN A 91 -16.35 35.21 -22.17
C GLN A 91 -16.62 36.32 -21.14
N ALA A 92 -15.74 37.32 -21.04
CA ALA A 92 -15.82 38.38 -20.01
C ALA A 92 -17.15 39.18 -20.01
N LYS A 93 -17.82 39.30 -21.16
CA LYS A 93 -19.07 40.05 -21.32
C LYS A 93 -20.35 39.21 -21.20
N ALA A 94 -20.23 37.89 -21.15
CA ALA A 94 -21.38 37.00 -21.07
C ALA A 94 -21.97 36.99 -19.65
N SER A 95 -23.29 36.78 -19.54
CA SER A 95 -23.98 36.68 -18.25
C SER A 95 -23.42 35.52 -17.42
N LEU A 96 -23.51 35.64 -16.09
CA LEU A 96 -23.01 34.61 -15.18
C LEU A 96 -23.64 33.24 -15.46
N ASP A 97 -24.96 33.20 -15.69
CA ASP A 97 -25.68 31.97 -16.00
C ASP A 97 -25.20 31.34 -17.32
N ALA A 98 -25.00 32.14 -18.37
CA ALA A 98 -24.53 31.62 -19.67
C ALA A 98 -23.10 31.05 -19.58
N VAL A 99 -22.23 31.69 -18.81
CA VAL A 99 -20.87 31.20 -18.57
C VAL A 99 -20.87 29.94 -17.72
N ALA A 100 -21.84 29.79 -16.81
CA ALA A 100 -22.01 28.59 -15.99
C ALA A 100 -22.46 27.38 -16.81
N GLU A 101 -23.44 27.57 -17.70
CA GLU A 101 -23.89 26.53 -18.64
C GLU A 101 -22.74 26.12 -19.58
N LEU A 102 -21.96 27.08 -20.08
CA LEU A 102 -20.78 26.79 -20.88
C LEU A 102 -19.74 25.98 -20.08
N ALA A 103 -19.50 26.34 -18.81
CA ALA A 103 -18.58 25.61 -17.95
C ALA A 103 -19.01 24.15 -17.71
N ASP A 104 -20.32 23.90 -17.62
CA ASP A 104 -20.86 22.54 -17.55
C ASP A 104 -20.56 21.76 -18.84
N THR A 105 -20.81 22.36 -20.02
CA THR A 105 -20.51 21.70 -21.30
C THR A 105 -19.02 21.39 -21.47
N ILE A 106 -18.15 22.28 -21.02
CA ILE A 106 -16.69 22.08 -21.02
C ILE A 106 -16.34 20.92 -20.09
N SER A 107 -16.91 20.89 -18.89
CA SER A 107 -16.65 19.84 -17.90
C SER A 107 -17.12 18.47 -18.39
N GLU A 108 -18.25 18.40 -19.09
CA GLU A 108 -18.76 17.17 -19.71
C GLU A 108 -17.94 16.73 -20.94
N ALA A 109 -17.43 17.68 -21.73
CA ALA A 109 -16.60 17.37 -22.88
C ALA A 109 -15.21 16.84 -22.48
N ILE A 110 -14.69 17.29 -21.33
CA ILE A 110 -13.39 16.88 -20.77
C ILE A 110 -13.52 15.65 -19.87
N ALA A 111 -14.66 15.48 -19.19
CA ALA A 111 -14.97 14.24 -18.49
C ALA A 111 -14.68 13.10 -19.48
N PRO A 112 -13.93 12.06 -19.08
CA PRO A 112 -13.40 11.08 -20.00
C PRO A 112 -14.53 10.48 -20.82
N ARG A 113 -14.73 11.05 -22.01
CA ARG A 113 -15.71 10.57 -22.98
C ARG A 113 -15.23 9.18 -23.28
N ALA A 114 -16.08 8.21 -22.97
CA ALA A 114 -15.73 6.82 -23.02
C ALA A 114 -15.23 6.36 -24.40
N GLN A 115 -13.95 6.61 -24.71
CA GLN A 115 -13.15 5.71 -25.52
C GLN A 115 -12.69 4.57 -24.61
N ILE A 116 -13.65 3.97 -23.88
CA ILE A 116 -13.41 2.91 -22.91
C ILE A 116 -13.06 1.60 -23.62
N SER A 117 -13.41 1.43 -24.90
CA SER A 117 -13.11 0.16 -25.56
C SER A 117 -11.62 -0.05 -25.81
N GLU A 118 -10.88 0.91 -26.38
CA GLU A 118 -9.47 0.68 -26.72
C GLU A 118 -8.50 0.93 -25.55
N ALA A 119 -8.77 1.94 -24.72
CA ALA A 119 -7.92 2.24 -23.57
C ALA A 119 -8.11 1.24 -22.42
N SER A 120 -9.33 0.74 -22.17
CA SER A 120 -9.54 -0.31 -21.15
C SER A 120 -8.94 -1.63 -21.59
N ASN A 121 -9.11 -2.02 -22.87
CA ASN A 121 -8.47 -3.23 -23.41
C ASN A 121 -6.93 -3.16 -23.38
N THR A 122 -6.33 -1.99 -23.64
CA THR A 122 -4.87 -1.83 -23.52
C THR A 122 -4.41 -1.85 -22.05
N LEU A 123 -5.18 -1.30 -21.12
CA LEU A 123 -4.85 -1.30 -19.71
C LEU A 123 -5.06 -2.69 -19.07
N GLU A 124 -6.13 -3.40 -19.42
CA GLU A 124 -6.38 -4.80 -19.05
C GLU A 124 -5.31 -5.72 -19.64
N SER A 125 -4.98 -5.60 -20.93
CA SER A 125 -3.92 -6.43 -21.53
C SER A 125 -2.53 -6.13 -20.98
N THR A 126 -2.25 -4.90 -20.51
CA THR A 126 -0.98 -4.60 -19.83
C THR A 126 -0.96 -5.15 -18.41
N ILE A 127 -2.07 -5.11 -17.67
CA ILE A 127 -2.20 -5.78 -16.38
C ILE A 127 -2.03 -7.30 -16.53
N ASP A 128 -2.65 -7.92 -17.54
CA ASP A 128 -2.51 -9.36 -17.80
C ASP A 128 -1.07 -9.74 -18.17
N LYS A 129 -0.37 -8.91 -18.97
CA LYS A 129 1.05 -9.12 -19.27
C LYS A 129 1.93 -8.99 -18.02
N LEU A 130 1.72 -7.95 -17.21
CA LEU A 130 2.49 -7.74 -15.98
C LEU A 130 2.24 -8.84 -14.95
N THR A 131 1.02 -9.35 -14.84
CA THR A 131 0.70 -10.47 -13.95
C THR A 131 1.32 -11.79 -14.45
N ALA A 132 1.34 -12.03 -15.76
CA ALA A 132 2.05 -13.16 -16.35
C ALA A 132 3.57 -13.09 -16.10
N ASP A 133 4.18 -11.92 -16.30
CA ASP A 133 5.62 -11.70 -16.04
C ASP A 133 5.95 -11.89 -14.56
N LEU A 134 5.07 -11.47 -13.63
CA LEU A 134 5.24 -11.72 -12.20
C LEU A 134 5.16 -13.21 -11.85
N VAL A 135 4.29 -13.97 -12.50
CA VAL A 135 4.22 -15.43 -12.32
C VAL A 135 5.49 -16.09 -12.86
N ASP A 136 5.97 -15.69 -14.03
CA ASP A 136 7.19 -16.26 -14.60
C ASP A 136 8.43 -15.94 -13.75
N MET A 137 8.57 -14.69 -13.30
CA MET A 137 9.62 -14.31 -12.35
C MET A 137 9.53 -15.10 -11.04
N LYS A 138 8.33 -15.38 -10.53
CA LYS A 138 8.16 -16.21 -9.33
C LYS A 138 8.63 -17.66 -9.57
N ILE A 139 8.37 -18.21 -10.75
CA ILE A 139 8.85 -19.56 -11.13
C ILE A 139 10.37 -19.56 -11.27
N GLN A 140 10.95 -18.54 -11.90
CA GLN A 140 12.41 -18.39 -12.01
C GLN A 140 13.09 -18.23 -10.65
N LEU A 141 12.49 -17.48 -9.72
CA LEU A 141 13.00 -17.36 -8.36
C LEU A 141 12.91 -18.69 -7.59
N ALA A 142 11.82 -19.43 -7.76
CA ALA A 142 11.67 -20.75 -7.16
C ALA A 142 12.74 -21.74 -7.69
N SER A 143 12.96 -21.78 -9.00
CA SER A 143 13.97 -22.66 -9.61
C SER A 143 15.40 -22.28 -9.23
N LEU A 144 15.72 -20.98 -9.19
CA LEU A 144 17.01 -20.48 -8.70
C LEU A 144 17.23 -20.83 -7.23
N SER A 145 16.21 -20.66 -6.37
CA SER A 145 16.30 -21.03 -4.96
C SER A 145 16.55 -22.53 -4.77
N GLN A 146 15.90 -23.37 -5.59
CA GLN A 146 16.04 -24.81 -5.53
C GLN A 146 17.41 -25.27 -6.06
N ALA A 147 17.91 -24.64 -7.13
CA ALA A 147 19.26 -24.86 -7.65
C ALA A 147 20.34 -24.47 -6.62
N GLN A 148 20.17 -23.34 -5.92
CA GLN A 148 21.05 -22.95 -4.81
C GLN A 148 21.00 -23.95 -3.65
N ALA A 149 19.84 -24.49 -3.29
CA ALA A 149 19.74 -25.52 -2.26
C ALA A 149 20.52 -26.80 -2.65
N GLN A 150 20.43 -27.20 -3.92
CA GLN A 150 21.17 -28.37 -4.43
C GLN A 150 22.69 -28.16 -4.40
N THR A 151 23.20 -27.01 -4.84
CA THR A 151 24.65 -26.72 -4.79
C THR A 151 25.17 -26.67 -3.35
N ASN A 152 24.37 -26.14 -2.41
CA ASN A 152 24.74 -26.06 -0.99
C ASN A 152 24.87 -27.45 -0.34
N THR A 153 24.00 -28.40 -0.70
CA THR A 153 24.12 -29.80 -0.25
C THR A 153 25.35 -30.50 -0.83
N TYR A 154 25.70 -30.22 -2.10
CA TYR A 154 26.87 -30.78 -2.75
C TYR A 154 28.18 -30.30 -2.12
N HIS A 155 28.25 -29.02 -1.71
CA HIS A 155 29.40 -28.46 -1.00
C HIS A 155 29.55 -29.01 0.44
N ARG A 156 28.44 -29.31 1.14
CA ARG A 156 28.48 -29.97 2.46
C ARG A 156 28.93 -31.44 2.38
N ASN A 157 28.54 -32.19 1.35
CA ASN A 157 28.97 -33.58 1.19
C ASN A 157 30.42 -33.73 0.72
N ARG A 158 30.97 -32.74 0.00
CA ARG A 158 32.37 -32.75 -0.45
C ARG A 158 33.37 -32.38 0.63
N THR A 159 32.94 -31.69 1.70
CA THR A 159 33.78 -31.39 2.87
C THR A 159 33.81 -32.53 3.90
N ASN A 160 32.87 -33.48 3.83
CA ASN A 160 32.79 -34.61 4.76
C ASN A 160 33.53 -35.88 4.29
N SER A 161 34.14 -35.85 3.09
CA SER A 161 34.83 -37.01 2.51
C SER A 161 36.35 -37.04 2.77
N ARG A 162 36.90 -36.15 3.61
CA ARG A 162 38.35 -36.09 3.92
C ARG A 162 38.72 -36.02 5.40
N ARG A 163 37.82 -36.36 6.34
CA ARG A 163 38.23 -36.57 7.74
C ARG A 163 37.96 -38.00 8.16
N ARG A 164 38.92 -38.86 7.87
CA ARG A 164 39.13 -40.13 8.56
C ARG A 164 39.74 -39.76 9.93
N PRO A 165 39.02 -39.82 11.05
CA PRO A 165 39.63 -39.60 12.35
C PRO A 165 40.48 -40.83 12.62
N TYR A 166 41.80 -40.68 12.63
CA TYR A 166 42.68 -41.66 13.23
C TYR A 166 42.67 -41.39 14.74
N PRO A 167 42.14 -42.28 15.59
CA PRO A 167 42.25 -42.12 17.03
C PRO A 167 43.62 -42.67 17.47
N ARG A 168 44.54 -41.76 17.76
CA ARG A 168 45.57 -41.89 18.80
C ARG A 168 45.04 -41.00 19.93
N ASP A 169 44.78 -41.45 21.14
CA ASP A 169 45.61 -42.26 22.04
C ASP A 169 44.72 -42.99 23.08
N SER A 170 45.11 -44.22 23.44
CA SER A 170 45.56 -44.61 24.78
C SER A 170 44.52 -44.58 25.91
N SER A 171 44.05 -45.77 26.29
CA SER A 171 44.07 -46.18 27.72
C SER A 171 43.91 -47.69 27.84
N TYR A 172 44.87 -48.23 28.57
CA TYR A 172 45.06 -49.59 29.03
C TYR A 172 43.80 -50.24 29.65
N SER A 173 43.73 -51.56 29.46
CA SER A 173 43.09 -52.57 30.33
C SER A 173 41.61 -52.90 30.09
N ARG A 174 41.36 -54.09 29.51
CA ARG A 174 40.73 -55.24 30.20
C ARG A 174 40.73 -56.49 29.29
N GLU A 175 41.56 -57.44 29.70
CA GLU A 175 41.52 -58.89 29.42
C GLU A 175 41.42 -59.34 27.96
N HIS A 176 42.52 -59.20 27.24
CA HIS A 176 42.79 -60.07 26.10
C HIS A 176 43.12 -61.48 26.59
N ASN A 177 42.42 -62.49 26.07
CA ASN A 177 42.92 -63.86 26.04
C ASN A 177 43.99 -64.00 24.92
N SER A 178 44.94 -63.05 24.89
CA SER A 178 45.98 -62.89 23.84
C SER A 178 47.12 -63.89 23.98
N ASP A 179 47.23 -64.59 25.12
CA ASP A 179 48.29 -65.56 25.34
C ASP A 179 48.07 -66.90 24.62
N ILE A 180 46.93 -67.04 23.93
CA ILE A 180 46.53 -68.31 23.32
C ILE A 180 46.21 -68.15 21.83
N LEU A 181 45.74 -66.98 21.35
CA LEU A 181 45.28 -66.80 19.97
C LEU A 181 45.88 -65.55 19.30
N CYS A 182 46.42 -65.69 18.07
CA CYS A 182 46.91 -64.55 17.29
C CYS A 182 45.76 -63.68 16.75
N TRP A 183 46.07 -62.45 16.32
CA TRP A 183 45.07 -61.49 15.82
C TRP A 183 44.09 -62.05 14.78
N TYR A 184 44.57 -62.89 13.86
CA TYR A 184 43.72 -63.54 12.86
C TYR A 184 42.68 -64.49 13.48
N HIS A 185 43.04 -65.28 14.49
CA HIS A 185 42.12 -66.17 15.19
C HIS A 185 41.23 -65.42 16.19
N TYR A 186 41.69 -64.31 16.76
CA TYR A 186 40.83 -63.45 17.58
C TYR A 186 39.70 -62.82 16.75
N ARG A 187 40.02 -62.38 15.52
CA ARG A 187 39.06 -61.68 14.65
C ARG A 187 38.17 -62.62 13.84
N PHE A 188 38.69 -63.78 13.41
CA PHE A 188 38.03 -64.68 12.46
C PHE A 188 37.79 -66.11 12.98
N GLY A 189 38.25 -66.43 14.20
CA GLY A 189 38.08 -67.76 14.80
C GLY A 189 38.65 -68.88 13.93
N ASN A 190 37.95 -70.03 13.89
CA ASN A 190 38.34 -71.23 13.13
C ASN A 190 38.29 -71.03 11.59
N GLN A 191 37.79 -69.90 11.11
CA GLN A 191 37.77 -69.55 9.68
C GLN A 191 38.97 -68.69 9.25
N ALA A 192 39.89 -68.39 10.18
CA ALA A 192 41.13 -67.73 9.84
C ALA A 192 41.90 -68.56 8.80
N GLN A 193 42.48 -67.90 7.80
CA GLN A 193 43.27 -68.55 6.74
C GLN A 193 44.78 -68.39 6.95
N LYS A 194 45.17 -67.66 7.99
CA LYS A 194 46.56 -67.34 8.32
C LYS A 194 46.76 -67.41 9.83
N CYS A 195 47.87 -68.03 10.24
CA CYS A 195 48.30 -68.14 11.63
C CYS A 195 49.65 -67.46 11.82
N SER A 196 49.82 -66.73 12.93
CA SER A 196 51.10 -66.12 13.30
C SER A 196 51.54 -66.66 14.67
N PRO A 197 52.69 -67.34 14.78
CA PRO A 197 53.19 -67.86 16.05
C PRO A 197 53.66 -66.74 17.01
N PRO A 198 53.60 -66.94 18.34
CA PRO A 198 53.07 -68.11 19.03
C PRO A 198 51.53 -68.05 19.15
N CYS A 199 50.85 -69.04 18.57
CA CYS A 199 49.39 -69.17 18.62
C CYS A 199 49.06 -70.64 18.91
N LYS A 200 48.27 -70.88 19.95
CA LYS A 200 47.86 -72.24 20.39
C LYS A 200 46.65 -72.79 19.63
N HIS A 201 46.11 -72.03 18.68
CA HIS A 201 45.05 -72.51 17.80
C HIS A 201 45.55 -73.63 16.87
N GLN A 202 45.00 -74.83 17.01
CA GLN A 202 45.32 -75.98 16.16
C GLN A 202 44.51 -75.89 14.86
N GLY A 203 45.21 -75.88 13.71
CA GLY A 203 44.56 -76.03 12.40
C GLY A 203 44.69 -74.86 11.43
N ASN A 204 45.85 -74.20 11.34
CA ASN A 204 46.13 -73.34 10.19
C ASN A 204 47.53 -73.55 9.65
N ILE A 205 47.59 -74.00 8.38
CA ILE A 205 48.80 -74.33 7.64
C ILE A 205 49.69 -73.10 7.65
N ALA A 206 50.87 -73.23 8.25
CA ALA A 206 51.85 -72.15 8.33
C ALA A 206 52.25 -71.74 6.91
N GLY A 207 51.69 -70.64 6.42
CA GLY A 207 52.22 -69.95 5.27
C GLY A 207 53.53 -69.30 5.69
N SER A 208 54.62 -70.07 5.55
CA SER A 208 55.99 -69.57 5.63
C SER A 208 56.17 -68.40 4.66
N ARG A 209 56.90 -67.39 5.12
CA ARG A 209 57.28 -66.18 4.36
C ARG A 209 57.95 -66.52 3.03
#